data_AF-A0A0F9K5R8-F1
#
_entry.id   AF-A0A0F9K5R8-F1
#
_cell.length_a   1.000
_cell.length_b   1.000
_cell.length_c   1.000
_cell.angle_alpha   90.00
_cell.angle_beta   90.00
_cell.angle_gamma   90.00
#
_symmetry.space_group_name_H-M   'P 1'
#
loop_
_entity.id
_entity.type
_entity.pdbx_description
1 polymer ?
#
loop_
_entity_poly.entity_id
_entity_poly.type
_entity_poly.pdbx_seq_one_letter_code
_entity_poly.pdbx_strand_id
1 'polypeptide(L)' 'MRDPNRIPLILHELGNFWIKHPDLRLGQILVIMNTGSRDKRELPLDDDVFNLEDDEFLDTLKEYQ' A
#
# COMPACT_ATOMS: atom_id res chain seq x y z
N MET A 1 4.83 -13.21 -7.87
CA MET A 1 3.71 -14.15 -8.18
C MET A 1 2.70 -14.00 -7.07
N ARG A 2 1.41 -13.75 -7.39
CA ARG A 2 0.39 -13.48 -6.37
C ARG A 2 0.17 -14.71 -5.47
N ASP A 3 0.32 -14.55 -4.16
CA ASP A 3 0.09 -15.60 -3.17
C ASP A 3 -1.24 -15.33 -2.43
N PRO A 4 -2.26 -16.19 -2.59
CA PRO A 4 -3.55 -16.03 -1.91
C PRO A 4 -3.46 -15.91 -0.40
N ASN A 5 -2.43 -16.47 0.24
CA ASN A 5 -2.24 -16.41 1.69
C ASN A 5 -1.93 -15.00 2.20
N ARG A 6 -1.57 -14.07 1.31
CA ARG A 6 -1.28 -12.67 1.63
C ARG A 6 -2.51 -11.80 1.72
N ILE A 7 -3.59 -12.16 1.03
CA ILE A 7 -4.82 -11.38 0.98
C ILE A 7 -5.35 -11.08 2.39
N PRO A 8 -5.48 -12.08 3.31
CA PRO A 8 -5.97 -11.80 4.66
C PRO A 8 -5.05 -10.88 5.45
N LEU A 9 -3.72 -11.01 5.28
CA LEU A 9 -2.74 -10.19 5.97
C LEU A 9 -2.81 -8.73 5.50
N ILE A 10 -2.89 -8.51 4.19
CA ILE A 10 -3.04 -7.18 3.60
C ILE A 10 -4.33 -6.52 4.07
N LEU A 11 -5.46 -7.24 4.05
CA LEU A 11 -6.74 -6.72 4.53
C LEU A 11 -6.70 -6.37 6.03
N HIS A 12 -5.97 -7.15 6.84
CA HIS A 12 -5.78 -6.85 8.24
C HIS A 12 -5.02 -5.54 8.46
N GLU A 13 -3.85 -5.38 7.84
CA GLU A 13 -3.02 -4.18 8.03
C GLU A 13 -3.65 -2.94 7.40
N LEU A 14 -4.29 -3.09 6.23
CA LEU A 14 -5.08 -2.04 5.61
C LEU A 14 -6.23 -1.58 6.53
N GLY A 15 -6.93 -2.52 7.15
CA GLY A 15 -8.00 -2.22 8.11
C GLY A 15 -7.47 -1.45 9.31
N ASN A 16 -6.35 -1.90 9.89
CA ASN A 16 -5.69 -1.24 11.01
C ASN A 16 -5.28 0.21 10.66
N PHE A 17 -4.69 0.42 9.49
CA PHE A 17 -4.31 1.76 9.01
C PHE A 17 -5.55 2.64 8.79
N TRP A 18 -6.59 2.11 8.15
CA TRP A 18 -7.78 2.87 7.82
C TRP A 18 -8.59 3.28 9.07
N ILE A 19 -8.65 2.42 10.09
CA ILE A 19 -9.25 2.79 11.39
C ILE A 19 -8.51 3.97 12.03
N LYS A 20 -7.18 4.04 11.93
CA LYS A 20 -6.37 5.16 12.44
C LYS A 20 -6.56 6.44 11.62
N HIS A 21 -6.94 6.33 10.34
CA HIS A 21 -7.08 7.43 9.40
C HIS A 21 -8.45 7.44 8.72
N PRO A 22 -9.56 7.62 9.47
CA PRO A 22 -10.92 7.45 8.95
C PRO A 22 -11.31 8.46 7.88
N ASP A 23 -10.58 9.58 7.77
CA ASP A 23 -10.82 10.62 6.76
C ASP A 23 -10.35 10.21 5.36
N LEU A 24 -9.42 9.25 5.27
CA LEU A 24 -8.96 8.74 3.99
C LEU A 24 -9.98 7.78 3.40
N ARG A 25 -10.21 7.86 2.09
CA ARG A 25 -10.93 6.83 1.34
C ARG A 25 -9.96 5.73 0.92
N LEU A 26 -10.45 4.51 0.73
CA LEU A 26 -9.64 3.37 0.28
C LEU A 26 -8.71 3.71 -0.90
N GLY A 27 -9.26 4.34 -1.95
CA GLY A 27 -8.47 4.72 -3.13
C GLY A 27 -7.31 5.68 -2.81
N GLN A 28 -7.48 6.58 -1.83
CA GLN A 28 -6.40 7.47 -1.40
C GLN A 28 -5.32 6.70 -0.64
N ILE A 29 -5.72 5.72 0.18
CA ILE A 29 -4.76 4.85 0.89
C ILE A 29 -3.90 4.09 -0.12
N LEU A 30 -4.50 3.50 -1.15
CA LEU A 30 -3.77 2.77 -2.18
C LEU A 30 -2.74 3.66 -2.90
N VAL A 31 -3.13 4.88 -3.26
CA VAL A 31 -2.21 5.85 -3.90
C VAL A 31 -1.08 6.25 -2.94
N ILE A 32 -1.39 6.55 -1.68
CA ILE A 32 -0.38 6.92 -0.67
C ILE A 32 0.64 5.81 -0.50
N MET A 33 0.20 4.56 -0.38
CA MET A 33 1.09 3.41 -0.20
C MET A 33 1.95 3.17 -1.45
N ASN A 34 1.39 3.35 -2.66
CA ASN A 34 2.15 3.27 -3.91
C ASN A 34 3.27 4.33 -4.00
N THR A 35 2.98 5.56 -3.54
CA THR A 35 3.99 6.63 -3.50
C THR A 35 5.00 6.41 -2.37
N GLY A 36 4.56 5.84 -1.24
CA GLY A 36 5.40 5.58 -0.06
C GLY A 36 6.38 4.42 -0.24
N SER A 37 6.00 3.40 -1.01
CA SER A 37 6.82 2.20 -1.25
C SER A 37 8.04 2.43 -2.16
N ARG A 38 8.12 3.59 -2.83
CA ARG A 38 9.15 3.87 -3.84
C ARG A 38 10.26 4.77 -3.31
N ASP A 39 11.51 4.47 -3.68
CA ASP A 39 12.65 5.34 -3.38
C ASP A 39 12.47 6.67 -4.14
N LYS A 40 12.38 7.79 -3.40
CA LYS A 40 12.11 9.14 -3.93
C LYS A 40 13.10 9.63 -4.99
N ARG A 41 14.18 8.88 -5.21
CA ARG A 41 15.27 9.17 -6.15
C ARG A 41 15.03 8.62 -7.56
N GLU A 42 14.05 7.74 -7.76
CA GLU A 42 13.73 7.13 -9.07
C GLU A 42 12.29 7.48 -9.50
N LEU A 43 12.10 8.66 -10.08
CA LEU A 43 10.90 8.99 -10.87
C LEU A 43 11.40 9.50 -12.23
N PRO A 44 10.81 9.11 -13.39
CA PRO A 44 9.36 9.07 -13.61
C PRO A 44 8.83 7.91 -14.49
N LEU A 45 7.51 7.64 -14.47
CA LEU A 45 6.61 7.41 -15.64
C LEU A 45 5.42 6.49 -15.37
N ASP A 46 5.46 5.63 -14.34
CA ASP A 46 4.38 4.65 -14.12
C ASP A 46 3.93 4.62 -12.65
N ASP A 47 3.28 5.70 -12.22
CA ASP A 47 2.65 5.85 -10.88
C ASP A 47 1.34 5.07 -10.77
N ASP A 48 1.21 4.02 -11.58
CA ASP A 48 0.03 3.20 -11.62
C ASP A 48 0.04 2.22 -10.45
N VAL A 49 -0.98 2.35 -9.60
CA VAL A 49 -1.27 1.44 -8.48
C VAL A 49 -1.38 -0.02 -8.95
N PHE A 50 -1.70 -0.27 -10.23
CA PHE A 50 -1.74 -1.63 -10.78
C PHE A 50 -0.38 -2.34 -10.82
N ASN A 51 0.74 -1.61 -10.72
CA ASN A 51 2.09 -2.17 -10.68
C ASN A 51 2.63 -2.38 -9.25
N LEU A 52 1.86 -2.02 -8.22
CA LEU A 52 2.27 -2.18 -6.83
C LEU A 52 2.26 -3.66 -6.43
N GLU A 53 3.41 -4.16 -5.98
CA GLU A 53 3.52 -5.54 -5.52
C GLU A 53 2.99 -5.69 -4.08
N ASP A 54 2.46 -6.87 -3.78
CA ASP A 54 1.86 -7.16 -2.47
C ASP A 54 2.88 -7.03 -1.31
N ASP A 55 4.18 -7.22 -1.56
CA ASP A 55 5.26 -7.10 -0.55
C ASP A 55 5.51 -5.65 -0.20
N GLU A 56 5.68 -4.83 -1.24
CA GLU A 56 5.88 -3.40 -1.14
C GLU A 56 4.71 -2.74 -0.41
N PHE A 57 3.47 -3.10 -0.78
CA PHE A 57 2.28 -2.56 -0.12
C PHE A 57 2.23 -2.92 1.37
N LEU A 58 2.56 -4.17 1.71
CA LEU A 58 2.52 -4.64 3.10
C LEU A 58 3.62 -3.99 3.95
N ASP A 59 4.83 -3.85 3.40
CA ASP A 59 5.95 -3.23 4.09
C ASP A 59 5.67 -1.74 4.33
N THR A 60 5.16 -1.02 3.33
CA THR A 60 4.76 0.39 3.50
C THR A 60 3.62 0.53 4.51
N LEU A 61 2.61 -0.35 4.49
CA LEU A 61 1.54 -0.33 5.50
C LEU A 61 2.10 -0.45 6.92
N LYS A 62 3.08 -1.34 7.14
CA LYS A 62 3.74 -1.53 8.44
C LYS A 62 4.62 -0.35 8.84
N GLU A 63 5.29 0.31 7.90
CA GLU A 63 6.10 1.50 8.17
C GLU A 63 5.26 2.68 8.67
N TYR A 64 4.00 2.77 8.23
CA TYR A 64 3.07 3.83 8.62
C TYR A 64 2.16 3.47 9.82
N GLN A 65 2.41 2.35 10.52
CA GLN A 65 1.67 1.99 11.74
C GLN A 65 2.16 2.70 13.00
#